data_AF-A0A8T4S6H5-F1
#
_entry.id   AF-A0A8T4S6H5-F1
#
_cell.length_a   1.000
_cell.length_b   1.000
_cell.length_c   1.000
_cell.angle_alpha   90.00
_cell.angle_beta   90.00
_cell.angle_gamma   90.00
#
_symmetry.space_group_name_H-M   'P 1'
#
loop_
_entity.id
_entity.type
_entity.pdbx_description
1 polymer ?
#
loop_
_entity_poly.entity_id
_entity_poly.type
_entity_poly.pdbx_seq_one_letter_code
_entity_poly.pdbx_strand_id
1 'polypeptide(L)'
;MKEYAALIVLVLVMLGGIYSLDHAYSYSEDAVFGKQITGAITATTEQCAIEGGKAICIEDGRRTEYSSRITCREKCGKQIGAREGAGQTGTAVTTCTDNDGDGFGEGCEQGPDCNDAKEELTNNCNVCGNAVVEKSSKEECDMGEENNLWRSDVSKICSSGTVVHGQSRCTTECKLERKFPDCPEGEGGMIEEVEVVEVKEELCRLDRSRGKVVCTLDEKEFSSRIRCKEKCVPELIEVIEVGEGVDVGKEAQEKADLIVRITEAPDEMIRGNFYRVKVRVTNRGGASTLASRFDKTETPAFSTGLQLVNEGRNFRIMLGGKREITNLNHGESKTRTFGFRVPETVSLRDYKFEVFTDSEGGKPGEIQESDEDNNADSKDVRVRVRRAAEPVIEPEMCIEEEIGKVVCLSATPQENYGTDFDLCERECSEEVGAEGPDLEVEIVDPPGEVVTGQFHDVTVKVTNVGRERVTTSFSTALDFVNAEDSSQRSRVGDFGVSLLSPGRSIEHTFERWGVPATASEQYKFEARADTENRVSGDVNRENNHDENSVTVREGIGQPQSCFGEGREVHQIGTRTDNRYCGSDGNFKVQKASKIACQNSFECRTNICAAGVCIDSTTLNNALARIQQ
;
A
#
# COMPACT_ATOMS: atom_id res chain seq x y z
N MET A 1 -35.09 46.12 -44.96
CA MET A 1 -35.52 44.83 -44.35
C MET A 1 -34.92 43.57 -45.00
N LYS A 2 -34.30 43.62 -46.19
CA LYS A 2 -33.68 42.43 -46.82
C LYS A 2 -32.25 42.12 -46.37
N GLU A 3 -31.54 43.05 -45.75
CA GLU A 3 -30.12 42.87 -45.36
C GLU A 3 -29.92 42.12 -44.03
N TYR A 4 -30.94 42.03 -43.18
CA TYR A 4 -30.83 41.33 -41.88
C TYR A 4 -31.31 39.87 -41.92
N ALA A 5 -31.87 39.41 -43.04
CA ALA A 5 -32.41 38.06 -43.15
C ALA A 5 -31.32 36.98 -43.01
N ALA A 6 -30.14 37.20 -43.60
CA ALA A 6 -29.02 36.26 -43.50
C ALA A 6 -28.44 36.20 -42.07
N LEU A 7 -28.36 37.34 -41.38
CA LEU A 7 -27.87 37.39 -40.00
C LEU A 7 -28.84 36.71 -39.02
N ILE A 8 -30.15 36.90 -39.21
CA ILE A 8 -31.18 36.26 -38.39
C ILE A 8 -31.16 34.74 -38.58
N VAL A 9 -30.98 34.26 -39.82
CA VAL A 9 -30.85 32.81 -40.08
C VAL A 9 -29.58 32.24 -39.45
N LEU A 10 -28.45 32.95 -39.51
CA LEU A 10 -27.21 32.50 -38.86
C LEU A 10 -27.35 32.42 -37.33
N VAL A 11 -27.97 33.42 -36.71
CA VAL A 11 -28.22 33.45 -35.26
C VAL A 11 -29.19 32.34 -34.85
N LEU A 12 -30.23 32.05 -35.64
CA LEU A 12 -31.15 30.95 -35.37
C LEU A 12 -30.50 29.57 -35.52
N VAL A 13 -29.57 29.41 -36.48
CA VAL A 13 -28.79 28.16 -36.62
C VAL A 13 -27.84 27.97 -35.45
N MET A 14 -27.17 29.03 -34.97
CA MET A 14 -26.31 28.96 -33.80
C MET A 14 -27.10 28.69 -32.51
N LEU A 15 -28.27 29.32 -32.33
CA LEU A 15 -29.14 29.05 -31.19
C LEU A 15 -29.74 27.64 -31.24
N GLY A 16 -30.10 27.13 -32.43
CA GLY A 16 -30.57 25.75 -32.61
C GLY A 16 -29.50 24.69 -32.33
N GLY A 17 -28.22 24.99 -32.63
CA GLY A 17 -27.08 24.15 -32.29
C GLY A 17 -26.77 24.11 -30.79
N ILE A 18 -27.02 25.20 -30.07
CA ILE A 18 -26.82 25.27 -28.61
C ILE A 18 -27.95 24.53 -27.87
N TYR A 19 -29.20 24.59 -28.36
CA TYR A 19 -30.33 23.88 -27.73
C TYR A 19 -30.36 22.36 -27.98
N SER A 20 -29.58 21.84 -28.93
CA SER A 20 -29.53 20.39 -29.22
C SER A 20 -28.44 19.64 -28.43
N LEU A 21 -27.64 20.34 -27.61
CA LEU A 21 -26.61 19.73 -26.77
C LEU A 21 -27.03 19.54 -25.30
N ASP A 22 -28.18 20.07 -24.87
CA ASP A 22 -28.57 20.10 -23.44
C ASP A 22 -29.50 18.96 -22.99
N HIS A 23 -29.88 18.03 -23.88
CA HIS A 23 -30.80 16.92 -23.55
C HIS A 23 -30.12 15.55 -23.33
N ALA A 24 -28.79 15.47 -23.29
CA ALA A 24 -28.06 14.21 -23.13
C ALA A 24 -27.47 13.94 -21.74
N TYR A 25 -27.63 14.83 -20.75
CA TYR A 25 -27.05 14.65 -19.42
C TYR A 25 -28.09 14.78 -18.31
N SER A 26 -28.42 13.64 -17.69
CA SER A 26 -29.10 13.57 -16.39
C SER A 26 -28.05 13.73 -15.31
N TYR A 27 -28.03 14.88 -14.62
CA TYR A 27 -27.21 15.07 -13.41
C TYR A 27 -28.04 14.69 -12.18
N SER A 28 -27.57 13.73 -11.38
CA SER A 28 -28.05 13.53 -10.02
C SER A 28 -26.97 14.01 -9.05
N GLU A 29 -27.29 15.02 -8.24
CA GLU A 29 -26.44 15.47 -7.14
C GLU A 29 -26.50 14.46 -5.98
N ASP A 30 -25.34 14.00 -5.51
CA ASP A 30 -25.19 13.34 -4.21
C ASP A 30 -24.77 14.40 -3.18
N ALA A 31 -25.62 14.63 -2.18
CA ALA A 31 -25.47 15.71 -1.21
C ALA A 31 -24.38 15.46 -0.15
N VAL A 32 -23.59 14.38 -0.23
CA VAL A 32 -22.66 14.00 0.85
C VAL A 32 -21.17 14.10 0.45
N PHE A 33 -20.81 14.07 -0.83
CA PHE A 33 -19.39 14.16 -1.23
C PHE A 33 -19.18 15.05 -2.47
N GLY A 34 -18.64 16.25 -2.26
CA GLY A 34 -18.35 17.24 -3.31
C GLY A 34 -17.17 16.91 -4.23
N LYS A 35 -17.20 15.78 -4.94
CA LYS A 35 -16.30 15.50 -6.07
C LYS A 35 -17.04 14.84 -7.25
N GLN A 36 -16.90 15.43 -8.43
CA GLN A 36 -17.37 14.89 -9.70
C GLN A 36 -16.56 13.63 -10.07
N ILE A 37 -17.26 12.54 -10.40
CA ILE A 37 -16.68 11.36 -11.05
C ILE A 37 -17.37 11.19 -12.39
N THR A 38 -16.62 11.30 -13.48
CA THR A 38 -17.04 10.92 -14.83
C THR A 38 -16.62 9.47 -15.09
N GLY A 39 -17.60 8.57 -15.22
CA GLY A 39 -17.38 7.18 -15.62
C GLY A 39 -18.67 6.53 -16.10
N ALA A 40 -18.65 5.95 -17.30
CA ALA A 40 -19.78 5.24 -17.89
C ALA A 40 -20.07 3.95 -17.12
N ILE A 41 -21.31 3.80 -16.64
CA ILE A 41 -21.79 2.56 -16.01
C ILE A 41 -22.07 1.55 -17.13
N THR A 42 -21.21 0.56 -17.29
CA THR A 42 -21.50 -0.66 -18.05
C THR A 42 -22.57 -1.46 -17.33
N ALA A 43 -23.68 -1.71 -18.01
CA ALA A 43 -24.81 -2.49 -17.51
C ALA A 43 -24.39 -3.94 -17.19
N THR A 44 -24.40 -4.30 -15.91
CA THR A 44 -24.38 -5.68 -15.45
C THR A 44 -25.74 -6.03 -14.83
N THR A 45 -26.50 -6.89 -15.50
CA THR A 45 -27.46 -7.86 -14.94
C THR A 45 -28.37 -7.42 -13.77
N GLU A 46 -29.08 -6.30 -13.88
CA GLU A 46 -30.30 -6.07 -13.11
C GLU A 46 -31.46 -5.67 -14.03
N GLN A 47 -32.45 -6.57 -14.19
CA GLN A 47 -33.66 -6.36 -15.01
C GLN A 47 -34.80 -5.62 -14.26
N CYS A 48 -34.53 -4.99 -13.12
CA CYS A 48 -35.51 -4.15 -12.42
C CYS A 48 -34.98 -2.72 -12.26
N ALA A 49 -35.53 -1.78 -13.03
CA ALA A 49 -35.27 -0.35 -12.89
C ALA A 49 -36.29 0.30 -11.94
N ILE A 50 -35.92 1.39 -11.25
CA ILE A 50 -36.86 2.23 -10.50
C ILE A 50 -37.11 3.51 -11.27
N GLU A 51 -38.37 3.78 -11.58
CA GLU A 51 -38.81 4.99 -12.27
C GLU A 51 -40.03 5.55 -11.54
N GLY A 52 -39.97 6.82 -11.09
CA GLY A 52 -41.09 7.47 -10.40
C GLY A 52 -41.54 6.79 -9.10
N GLY A 53 -40.64 6.14 -8.37
CA GLY A 53 -40.95 5.44 -7.11
C GLY A 53 -41.59 4.06 -7.26
N LYS A 54 -41.67 3.52 -8.48
CA LYS A 54 -42.16 2.16 -8.77
C LYS A 54 -41.06 1.32 -9.40
N ALA A 55 -41.07 0.01 -9.12
CA ALA A 55 -40.14 -0.94 -9.75
C ALA A 55 -40.73 -1.45 -11.06
N ILE A 56 -39.93 -1.51 -12.12
CA ILE A 56 -40.38 -1.82 -13.47
C ILE A 56 -39.60 -3.01 -14.02
N CYS A 57 -40.31 -4.02 -14.50
CA CYS A 57 -39.73 -5.11 -15.29
C CYS A 57 -40.19 -4.99 -16.74
N ILE A 58 -39.27 -5.23 -17.68
CA ILE A 58 -39.56 -5.26 -19.12
C ILE A 58 -39.27 -6.68 -19.62
N GLU A 59 -40.32 -7.37 -20.03
CA GLU A 59 -40.25 -8.74 -20.55
C GLU A 59 -40.94 -8.77 -21.92
N ASP A 60 -40.25 -9.26 -22.94
CA ASP A 60 -40.73 -9.31 -24.34
C ASP A 60 -41.35 -7.99 -24.86
N GLY A 61 -40.77 -6.85 -24.46
CA GLY A 61 -41.24 -5.52 -24.86
C GLY A 61 -42.51 -5.03 -24.15
N ARG A 62 -43.02 -5.76 -23.15
CA ARG A 62 -44.12 -5.30 -22.28
C ARG A 62 -43.60 -4.81 -20.94
N ARG A 63 -44.05 -3.62 -20.55
CA ARG A 63 -43.71 -2.94 -19.29
C ARG A 63 -44.71 -3.31 -18.21
N THR A 64 -44.23 -3.85 -17.09
CA THR A 64 -45.07 -4.18 -15.93
C THR A 64 -44.55 -3.46 -14.68
N GLU A 65 -45.43 -2.73 -14.00
CA GLU A 65 -45.09 -1.96 -12.79
C GLU A 65 -45.40 -2.77 -11.52
N TYR A 66 -44.47 -2.71 -10.57
CA TYR A 66 -44.58 -3.32 -9.25
C TYR A 66 -44.46 -2.25 -8.16
N SER A 67 -45.21 -2.43 -7.07
CA SER A 67 -45.21 -1.53 -5.92
C SER A 67 -43.92 -1.60 -5.09
N SER A 68 -43.07 -2.61 -5.29
CA SER A 68 -41.77 -2.72 -4.62
C SER A 68 -40.74 -3.47 -5.48
N ARG A 69 -39.45 -3.19 -5.25
CA ARG A 69 -38.30 -3.83 -5.93
C ARG A 69 -38.22 -5.33 -5.62
N ILE A 70 -38.64 -5.74 -4.43
CA ILE A 70 -38.66 -7.15 -3.99
C ILE A 70 -39.65 -7.95 -4.83
N THR A 71 -40.86 -7.41 -5.03
CA THR A 71 -41.91 -8.07 -5.83
C THR A 71 -41.55 -8.17 -7.32
N CYS A 72 -40.83 -7.17 -7.86
CA CYS A 72 -40.27 -7.21 -9.22
C CYS A 72 -39.29 -8.37 -9.39
N ARG A 73 -38.37 -8.54 -8.43
CA ARG A 73 -37.33 -9.58 -8.47
C ARG A 73 -37.89 -11.00 -8.34
N GLU A 74 -38.88 -11.20 -7.48
CA GLU A 74 -39.50 -12.52 -7.26
C GLU A 74 -40.31 -13.02 -8.45
N LYS A 75 -40.92 -12.12 -9.23
CA LYS A 75 -41.82 -12.51 -10.33
C LYS A 75 -41.12 -12.60 -11.68
N CYS A 76 -40.15 -11.73 -11.98
CA CYS A 76 -39.39 -11.82 -13.23
C CYS A 76 -38.35 -12.97 -13.24
N GLY A 77 -37.97 -13.53 -12.08
CA GLY A 77 -36.99 -14.61 -12.00
C GLY A 77 -37.50 -16.04 -12.17
N LYS A 78 -38.82 -16.30 -12.21
CA LYS A 78 -39.38 -17.65 -11.99
C LYS A 78 -39.91 -18.42 -13.22
N GLN A 79 -39.91 -17.87 -14.44
CA GLN A 79 -40.66 -18.50 -15.56
C GLN A 79 -39.85 -19.16 -16.68
N ILE A 80 -38.52 -19.27 -16.61
CA ILE A 80 -37.76 -19.92 -17.70
C ILE A 80 -37.43 -21.36 -17.31
N GLY A 81 -38.33 -22.30 -17.63
CA GLY A 81 -38.04 -23.73 -17.55
C GLY A 81 -39.18 -24.62 -18.03
N ALA A 82 -39.16 -25.00 -19.33
CA ALA A 82 -39.60 -26.31 -19.85
C ALA A 82 -39.64 -26.34 -21.40
N ARG A 83 -38.76 -27.11 -22.05
CA ARG A 83 -39.12 -28.15 -23.05
C ARG A 83 -37.91 -28.88 -23.64
N GLU A 84 -38.12 -30.17 -23.85
CA GLU A 84 -37.19 -31.25 -24.24
C GLU A 84 -36.83 -31.29 -25.73
N GLY A 85 -35.76 -32.03 -26.07
CA GLY A 85 -35.53 -32.58 -27.41
C GLY A 85 -34.13 -33.18 -27.64
N ALA A 86 -34.05 -34.51 -27.74
CA ALA A 86 -32.84 -35.36 -27.77
C ALA A 86 -32.05 -35.39 -29.10
N GLY A 87 -30.76 -35.76 -29.05
CA GLY A 87 -29.94 -36.13 -30.22
C GLY A 87 -28.46 -36.44 -29.89
N GLN A 88 -27.97 -37.59 -30.36
CA GLN A 88 -26.77 -38.35 -29.93
C GLN A 88 -25.39 -37.92 -30.48
N THR A 89 -24.37 -38.25 -29.67
CA THR A 89 -23.01 -38.81 -29.91
C THR A 89 -21.91 -38.05 -30.67
N GLY A 90 -20.72 -38.04 -30.06
CA GLY A 90 -19.42 -37.90 -30.74
C GLY A 90 -18.27 -37.47 -29.83
N THR A 91 -17.81 -38.33 -28.91
CA THR A 91 -16.67 -38.07 -28.01
C THR A 91 -15.36 -38.36 -28.75
N ALA A 92 -14.50 -37.35 -28.91
CA ALA A 92 -13.12 -37.54 -29.36
C ALA A 92 -12.27 -37.90 -28.14
N VAL A 93 -11.66 -39.08 -28.19
CA VAL A 93 -10.79 -39.65 -27.16
C VAL A 93 -9.49 -38.84 -27.12
N THR A 94 -9.23 -38.16 -25.99
CA THR A 94 -7.89 -37.70 -25.63
C THR A 94 -7.12 -38.92 -25.12
N THR A 95 -5.99 -39.22 -25.74
CA THR A 95 -5.13 -40.34 -25.33
C THR A 95 -4.35 -39.96 -24.07
N CYS A 96 -4.57 -40.72 -22.99
CA CYS A 96 -3.79 -40.70 -21.75
C CYS A 96 -2.29 -40.85 -22.07
N THR A 97 -1.47 -39.93 -21.54
CA THR A 97 0.00 -40.01 -21.56
C THR A 97 0.44 -40.31 -20.14
N ASP A 98 0.77 -41.57 -19.90
CA ASP A 98 1.20 -42.16 -18.63
C ASP A 98 2.53 -42.86 -18.95
N ASN A 99 3.64 -42.16 -18.69
CA ASN A 99 4.95 -42.55 -19.21
C ASN A 99 5.59 -43.71 -18.45
N ASP A 100 5.18 -43.99 -17.21
CA ASP A 100 5.71 -45.09 -16.40
C ASP A 100 4.67 -46.18 -16.07
N GLY A 101 3.40 -45.98 -16.43
CA GLY A 101 2.37 -47.00 -16.54
C GLY A 101 1.61 -47.29 -15.24
N ASP A 102 1.60 -46.35 -14.29
CA ASP A 102 0.94 -46.52 -13.00
C ASP A 102 -0.53 -46.04 -12.96
N GLY A 103 -1.00 -45.44 -14.06
CA GLY A 103 -2.36 -44.97 -14.24
C GLY A 103 -2.57 -43.48 -13.95
N PHE A 104 -1.55 -42.76 -13.52
CA PHE A 104 -1.50 -41.30 -13.41
C PHE A 104 -0.83 -40.72 -14.66
N GLY A 105 -1.28 -39.55 -15.12
CA GLY A 105 -0.91 -39.05 -16.43
C GLY A 105 -1.70 -37.87 -16.96
N GLU A 106 -1.09 -37.04 -17.81
CA GLU A 106 -1.82 -35.95 -18.50
C GLU A 106 -2.90 -36.56 -19.42
N GLY A 107 -4.17 -36.40 -19.02
CA GLY A 107 -5.33 -36.98 -19.70
C GLY A 107 -5.75 -38.38 -19.23
N CYS A 108 -5.19 -38.90 -18.14
CA CYS A 108 -5.57 -40.18 -17.53
C CYS A 108 -6.66 -40.01 -16.45
N GLU A 109 -7.40 -41.08 -16.13
CA GLU A 109 -8.54 -41.02 -15.19
C GLU A 109 -8.14 -40.64 -13.77
N GLN A 110 -6.89 -40.90 -13.37
CA GLN A 110 -6.41 -40.72 -12.00
C GLN A 110 -5.74 -39.35 -11.77
N GLY A 111 -5.58 -38.54 -12.82
CA GLY A 111 -4.98 -37.19 -12.76
C GLY A 111 -3.46 -37.20 -13.01
N PRO A 112 -2.85 -36.02 -13.20
CA PRO A 112 -1.42 -35.90 -13.49
C PRO A 112 -0.55 -36.06 -12.22
N ASP A 113 0.60 -36.69 -12.35
CA ASP A 113 1.63 -36.79 -11.31
C ASP A 113 3.03 -36.37 -11.84
N CYS A 114 4.05 -36.43 -10.98
CA CYS A 114 5.27 -35.60 -11.15
C CYS A 114 6.38 -36.23 -12.02
N ASN A 115 6.36 -37.54 -12.21
CA ASN A 115 7.33 -38.33 -12.98
C ASN A 115 7.06 -38.26 -14.50
N ASP A 116 5.88 -37.86 -14.96
CA ASP A 116 5.53 -37.76 -16.38
C ASP A 116 6.38 -36.79 -17.20
N ALA A 117 6.80 -35.69 -16.57
CA ALA A 117 7.61 -34.67 -17.23
C ALA A 117 9.10 -35.05 -17.28
N LYS A 118 9.57 -35.91 -16.36
CA LYS A 118 10.96 -36.36 -16.22
C LYS A 118 11.01 -37.72 -15.51
N GLU A 119 11.29 -38.77 -16.29
CA GLU A 119 11.41 -40.19 -15.89
C GLU A 119 12.40 -40.44 -14.72
N GLU A 120 13.29 -39.48 -14.45
CA GLU A 120 14.33 -39.52 -13.41
C GLU A 120 13.90 -38.93 -12.05
N LEU A 121 12.70 -38.35 -11.95
CA LEU A 121 12.13 -37.90 -10.67
C LEU A 121 11.44 -39.06 -9.96
N THR A 122 12.18 -39.78 -9.11
CA THR A 122 11.58 -40.71 -8.14
C THR A 122 10.74 -39.94 -7.10
N ASN A 123 9.62 -40.53 -6.64
CA ASN A 123 8.65 -40.07 -5.62
C ASN A 123 9.24 -39.40 -4.37
N ASN A 124 9.83 -38.21 -4.53
CA ASN A 124 10.51 -37.48 -3.46
C ASN A 124 9.69 -36.26 -3.07
N CYS A 125 8.92 -36.43 -2.00
CA CYS A 125 8.00 -35.45 -1.42
C CYS A 125 8.63 -34.08 -1.10
N ASN A 126 9.95 -34.01 -0.94
CA ASN A 126 10.65 -32.75 -0.66
C ASN A 126 10.81 -31.85 -1.89
N VAL A 127 10.67 -32.40 -3.10
CA VAL A 127 10.78 -31.63 -4.36
C VAL A 127 9.40 -31.16 -4.84
N CYS A 128 8.35 -31.94 -4.55
CA CYS A 128 6.99 -31.69 -5.05
C CYS A 128 6.02 -31.08 -4.01
N GLY A 129 6.47 -30.86 -2.78
CA GLY A 129 5.75 -30.01 -1.83
C GLY A 129 4.51 -30.63 -1.16
N ASN A 130 4.47 -31.96 -0.92
CA ASN A 130 3.62 -32.63 0.09
C ASN A 130 4.10 -34.09 0.34
N ALA A 131 3.92 -34.61 1.55
CA ALA A 131 4.43 -35.91 2.05
C ALA A 131 3.45 -37.10 1.84
N VAL A 132 3.95 -38.28 1.41
CA VAL A 132 3.19 -39.53 1.18
C VAL A 132 3.91 -40.72 1.83
N VAL A 133 3.17 -41.68 2.40
CA VAL A 133 3.67 -43.03 2.77
C VAL A 133 2.78 -44.09 2.11
N GLU A 134 3.42 -45.07 1.46
CA GLU A 134 2.76 -46.16 0.74
C GLU A 134 2.13 -47.20 1.69
N LYS A 135 0.84 -47.51 1.50
CA LYS A 135 0.24 -48.81 1.86
C LYS A 135 -0.49 -49.38 0.63
N SER A 136 -0.37 -50.69 0.47
CA SER A 136 -0.44 -51.47 -0.78
C SER A 136 -1.77 -51.49 -1.57
N SER A 137 -2.70 -50.55 -1.42
CA SER A 137 -3.89 -50.50 -2.29
C SER A 137 -4.75 -49.23 -2.26
N LYS A 138 -4.30 -48.09 -1.71
CA LYS A 138 -5.02 -46.79 -1.78
C LYS A 138 -4.15 -45.65 -1.25
N GLU A 139 -4.21 -44.48 -1.88
CA GLU A 139 -3.63 -43.24 -1.35
C GLU A 139 -4.69 -42.40 -0.64
N GLU A 140 -4.44 -42.06 0.63
CA GLU A 140 -5.19 -41.06 1.39
C GLU A 140 -4.20 -40.12 2.11
N CYS A 141 -4.56 -38.83 2.23
CA CYS A 141 -3.77 -37.85 2.96
C CYS A 141 -3.82 -38.13 4.49
N ASP A 142 -2.70 -38.56 5.08
CA ASP A 142 -2.57 -38.72 6.55
C ASP A 142 -2.14 -37.39 7.20
N MET A 143 -2.98 -36.83 8.08
CA MET A 143 -2.68 -35.64 8.89
C MET A 143 -1.91 -35.95 10.19
N GLY A 144 -1.34 -37.14 10.31
CA GLY A 144 -0.35 -37.51 11.32
C GLY A 144 -0.94 -38.17 12.55
N GLU A 145 -1.76 -39.21 12.38
CA GLU A 145 -2.38 -39.93 13.50
C GLU A 145 -1.63 -41.22 13.90
N GLU A 146 -0.80 -41.82 13.03
CA GLU A 146 -0.26 -43.18 13.33
C GLU A 146 1.23 -43.31 13.68
N ASN A 147 2.08 -42.27 13.57
CA ASN A 147 3.54 -42.47 13.66
C ASN A 147 4.33 -41.55 14.60
N ASN A 148 3.76 -41.14 15.74
CA ASN A 148 4.45 -40.84 17.01
C ASN A 148 5.84 -40.13 16.97
N LEU A 149 6.07 -39.21 16.02
CA LEU A 149 7.36 -38.52 15.83
C LEU A 149 7.17 -37.08 15.31
N TRP A 150 7.45 -36.14 16.23
CA TRP A 150 7.87 -34.74 16.06
C TRP A 150 6.94 -33.73 15.37
N ARG A 151 6.55 -32.70 16.13
CA ARG A 151 6.24 -31.35 15.62
C ARG A 151 7.17 -30.32 16.27
N SER A 152 7.56 -29.32 15.49
CA SER A 152 8.48 -28.24 15.85
C SER A 152 7.82 -27.17 16.73
N ASP A 153 8.67 -26.60 17.59
CA ASP A 153 8.55 -25.36 18.36
C ASP A 153 7.52 -25.31 19.50
N VAL A 154 7.93 -25.85 20.66
CA VAL A 154 7.34 -25.53 21.97
C VAL A 154 8.41 -24.92 22.86
N SER A 155 8.10 -23.79 23.49
CA SER A 155 8.95 -23.18 24.52
C SER A 155 8.46 -23.59 25.90
N LYS A 156 9.36 -23.99 26.79
CA LYS A 156 9.03 -24.44 28.14
C LYS A 156 9.83 -23.68 29.19
N ILE A 157 9.17 -23.33 30.29
CA ILE A 157 9.78 -22.72 31.47
C ILE A 157 9.88 -23.79 32.55
N CYS A 158 11.11 -24.10 32.98
CA CYS A 158 11.33 -25.00 34.12
C CYS A 158 11.15 -24.25 35.44
N SER A 159 10.96 -24.96 36.55
CA SER A 159 10.88 -24.41 37.91
C SER A 159 12.14 -23.64 38.36
N SER A 160 13.22 -23.69 37.58
CA SER A 160 14.44 -22.88 37.73
C SER A 160 14.41 -21.53 37.00
N GLY A 161 13.33 -21.19 36.29
CA GLY A 161 13.22 -19.96 35.49
C GLY A 161 13.94 -20.00 34.13
N THR A 162 14.50 -21.15 33.75
CA THR A 162 15.22 -21.32 32.47
C THR A 162 14.26 -21.66 31.34
N VAL A 163 14.37 -20.97 30.20
CA VAL A 163 13.65 -21.28 28.96
C VAL A 163 14.55 -22.14 28.08
N VAL A 164 14.06 -23.32 27.69
CA VAL A 164 14.77 -24.22 26.77
C VAL A 164 13.99 -24.34 25.47
N HIS A 165 14.66 -24.10 24.35
CA HIS A 165 14.15 -24.38 23.00
C HIS A 165 14.73 -25.72 22.54
N GLY A 166 13.88 -26.73 22.39
CA GLY A 166 14.30 -28.05 21.93
C GLY A 166 13.25 -29.13 22.09
N GLN A 167 13.38 -30.15 21.25
CA GLN A 167 12.53 -31.34 21.18
C GLN A 167 12.59 -32.19 22.47
N SER A 168 11.45 -32.55 23.08
CA SER A 168 11.42 -33.38 24.31
C SER A 168 10.40 -34.53 24.28
N ARG A 169 10.73 -35.65 24.94
CA ARG A 169 9.83 -36.78 25.22
C ARG A 169 9.22 -36.63 26.61
N CYS A 170 8.00 -37.17 26.80
CA CYS A 170 7.33 -37.26 28.09
C CYS A 170 8.23 -37.93 29.14
N THR A 171 8.73 -37.13 30.09
CA THR A 171 9.36 -37.58 31.33
C THR A 171 8.73 -36.79 32.48
N THR A 172 8.67 -37.43 33.65
CA THR A 172 7.73 -37.18 34.75
C THR A 172 7.95 -35.91 35.58
N GLU A 173 8.82 -34.98 35.18
CA GLU A 173 9.23 -33.86 36.04
C GLU A 173 8.73 -32.47 35.63
N CYS A 174 7.75 -32.37 34.73
CA CYS A 174 7.15 -31.08 34.40
C CYS A 174 5.63 -31.14 34.23
N LYS A 175 4.92 -30.22 34.87
CA LYS A 175 3.47 -30.04 34.73
C LYS A 175 3.15 -29.37 33.39
N LEU A 176 2.27 -30.00 32.60
CA LEU A 176 1.64 -29.43 31.41
C LEU A 176 0.28 -28.85 31.82
N GLU A 177 -0.05 -27.64 31.36
CA GLU A 177 -1.27 -26.91 31.76
C GLU A 177 -2.55 -27.29 30.98
N ARG A 178 -2.53 -28.29 30.10
CA ARG A 178 -3.76 -28.80 29.44
C ARG A 178 -3.79 -30.32 29.35
N LYS A 179 -4.95 -30.92 29.68
CA LYS A 179 -5.28 -32.31 29.36
C LYS A 179 -5.50 -32.44 27.84
N PHE A 180 -4.81 -33.39 27.21
CA PHE A 180 -5.07 -33.86 25.85
C PHE A 180 -5.69 -35.28 25.89
N PRO A 181 -6.46 -35.71 24.87
CA PRO A 181 -7.31 -36.90 24.96
C PRO A 181 -6.60 -38.26 24.99
N ASP A 182 -5.31 -38.34 24.68
CA ASP A 182 -4.61 -39.63 24.52
C ASP A 182 -3.50 -39.88 25.55
N CYS A 183 -3.86 -39.82 26.84
CA CYS A 183 -3.09 -40.48 27.90
C CYS A 183 -3.95 -41.61 28.48
N PRO A 184 -3.53 -42.88 28.42
CA PRO A 184 -4.32 -43.96 28.98
C PRO A 184 -4.46 -43.77 30.49
N GLU A 185 -5.69 -43.53 30.94
CA GLU A 185 -6.05 -43.49 32.36
C GLU A 185 -5.90 -44.89 32.97
N GLY A 186 -5.19 -44.95 34.10
CA GLY A 186 -5.08 -46.19 34.85
C GLY A 186 -4.13 -46.08 36.04
N GLU A 187 -4.51 -45.31 37.06
CA GLU A 187 -4.53 -45.76 38.47
C GLU A 187 -5.06 -44.63 39.35
N GLY A 188 -6.05 -44.99 40.18
CA GLY A 188 -6.93 -44.05 40.87
C GLY A 188 -6.26 -43.22 41.96
N GLY A 189 -6.73 -41.99 42.10
CA GLY A 189 -6.57 -41.17 43.28
C GLY A 189 -7.80 -40.28 43.40
N MET A 190 -8.52 -40.41 44.52
CA MET A 190 -9.68 -39.56 44.84
C MET A 190 -9.25 -38.09 44.89
N ILE A 191 -10.12 -37.20 44.39
CA ILE A 191 -10.00 -35.77 44.67
C ILE A 191 -10.49 -35.58 46.11
N GLU A 192 -9.55 -35.50 47.05
CA GLU A 192 -9.80 -34.84 48.33
C GLU A 192 -9.79 -33.32 48.08
N GLU A 193 -10.74 -32.64 48.73
CA GLU A 193 -10.90 -31.19 48.73
C GLU A 193 -9.56 -30.48 49.00
N VAL A 194 -9.16 -29.58 48.10
CA VAL A 194 -8.04 -28.69 48.37
C VAL A 194 -8.53 -27.59 49.30
N GLU A 195 -8.17 -27.74 50.57
CA GLU A 195 -8.19 -26.69 51.58
C GLU A 195 -7.38 -25.48 51.09
N VAL A 196 -8.00 -24.30 51.07
CA VAL A 196 -7.32 -23.04 50.76
C VAL A 196 -6.34 -22.74 51.89
N VAL A 197 -5.07 -23.08 51.69
CA VAL A 197 -3.99 -22.64 52.57
C VAL A 197 -3.68 -21.18 52.23
N GLU A 198 -4.17 -20.25 53.05
CA GLU A 198 -3.66 -18.87 53.10
C GLU A 198 -2.17 -18.91 53.52
N VAL A 199 -1.27 -18.87 52.53
CA VAL A 199 0.14 -18.61 52.80
C VAL A 199 0.34 -17.09 52.86
N LYS A 200 0.36 -16.53 54.08
CA LYS A 200 0.86 -15.17 54.32
C LYS A 200 2.40 -15.15 54.17
N GLU A 201 2.90 -15.10 52.94
CA GLU A 201 4.29 -14.74 52.72
C GLU A 201 4.48 -13.21 52.87
N GLU A 202 5.41 -12.80 53.73
CA GLU A 202 5.78 -11.39 53.86
C GLU A 202 6.51 -10.92 52.59
N LEU A 203 5.82 -10.19 51.72
CA LEU A 203 6.32 -9.59 50.45
C LEU A 203 7.59 -8.72 50.58
N CYS A 204 8.00 -8.37 51.79
CA CYS A 204 9.11 -7.47 52.07
C CYS A 204 10.05 -8.05 53.14
N ARG A 205 11.25 -8.47 52.72
CA ARG A 205 12.30 -8.99 53.61
C ARG A 205 13.37 -7.93 53.91
N LEU A 206 13.90 -7.93 55.14
CA LEU A 206 15.02 -7.04 55.50
C LEU A 206 16.34 -7.72 55.12
N ASP A 207 17.10 -7.13 54.21
CA ASP A 207 18.48 -7.54 53.94
C ASP A 207 19.40 -6.94 55.01
N ARG A 208 19.77 -7.79 55.99
CA ARG A 208 20.63 -7.41 57.10
C ARG A 208 22.05 -7.04 56.69
N SER A 209 22.51 -7.46 55.50
CA SER A 209 23.86 -7.14 55.01
C SER A 209 23.96 -5.70 54.49
N ARG A 210 22.84 -5.15 53.99
CA ARG A 210 22.79 -3.81 53.36
C ARG A 210 21.94 -2.80 54.11
N GLY A 211 21.23 -3.22 55.17
CA GLY A 211 20.35 -2.36 55.96
C GLY A 211 19.13 -1.86 55.20
N LYS A 212 18.75 -2.53 54.09
CA LYS A 212 17.64 -2.16 53.21
C LYS A 212 16.55 -3.23 53.20
N VAL A 213 15.34 -2.84 52.83
CA VAL A 213 14.21 -3.76 52.66
C VAL A 213 14.09 -4.13 51.19
N VAL A 214 14.02 -5.43 50.88
CA VAL A 214 13.96 -5.95 49.51
C VAL A 214 12.58 -6.54 49.25
N CYS A 215 11.97 -6.17 48.13
CA CYS A 215 10.73 -6.79 47.63
C CYS A 215 11.04 -8.21 47.14
N THR A 216 10.28 -9.20 47.61
CA THR A 216 10.52 -10.60 47.21
C THR A 216 10.05 -10.92 45.79
N LEU A 217 9.22 -10.06 45.18
CA LEU A 217 8.70 -10.26 43.82
C LEU A 217 9.70 -9.84 42.73
N ASP A 218 10.43 -8.73 42.91
CA ASP A 218 11.26 -8.14 41.85
C ASP A 218 12.69 -7.75 42.31
N GLU A 219 13.06 -8.14 43.53
CA GLU A 219 14.35 -7.84 44.18
C GLU A 219 14.69 -6.33 44.31
N LYS A 220 13.73 -5.41 44.15
CA LYS A 220 14.00 -3.97 44.33
C LYS A 220 14.26 -3.62 45.80
N GLU A 221 15.27 -2.77 46.00
CA GLU A 221 15.67 -2.28 47.32
C GLU A 221 14.92 -0.99 47.71
N PHE A 222 14.40 -0.95 48.93
CA PHE A 222 13.68 0.18 49.51
C PHE A 222 14.34 0.65 50.80
N SER A 223 14.27 1.96 51.04
CA SER A 223 14.82 2.61 52.23
C SER A 223 14.02 2.35 53.52
N SER A 224 12.80 1.81 53.42
CA SER A 224 11.98 1.47 54.58
C SER A 224 10.95 0.38 54.25
N ARG A 225 10.48 -0.32 55.29
CA ARG A 225 9.47 -1.39 55.15
C ARG A 225 8.12 -0.88 54.68
N ILE A 226 7.79 0.38 55.03
CA ILE A 226 6.56 1.05 54.61
C ILE A 226 6.57 1.27 53.08
N ARG A 227 7.65 1.84 52.54
CA ARG A 227 7.78 2.05 51.09
C ARG A 227 7.83 0.75 50.30
N CYS A 228 8.44 -0.30 50.87
CA CYS A 228 8.40 -1.62 50.25
C CYS A 228 6.96 -2.12 50.15
N LYS A 229 6.16 -2.07 51.23
CA LYS A 229 4.76 -2.53 51.20
C LYS A 229 3.87 -1.73 50.23
N GLU A 230 4.13 -0.43 50.07
CA GLU A 230 3.38 0.41 49.13
C GLU A 230 3.69 0.12 47.66
N LYS A 231 4.91 -0.34 47.35
CA LYS A 231 5.38 -0.48 45.97
C LYS A 231 5.64 -1.91 45.53
N CYS A 232 5.76 -2.84 46.47
CA CYS A 232 5.87 -4.28 46.24
C CYS A 232 4.47 -4.90 46.32
N VAL A 233 3.63 -4.54 45.35
CA VAL A 233 2.26 -5.04 45.25
C VAL A 233 2.25 -6.03 44.09
N PRO A 234 1.78 -7.28 44.29
CA PRO A 234 1.52 -8.15 43.15
C PRO A 234 0.50 -7.46 42.24
N GLU A 235 0.69 -7.55 40.91
CA GLU A 235 -0.36 -7.16 39.96
C GLU A 235 -1.65 -7.89 40.36
N LEU A 236 -2.65 -7.11 40.76
CA LEU A 236 -3.98 -7.62 41.11
C LEU A 236 -4.56 -8.26 39.84
N ILE A 237 -4.58 -9.59 39.80
CA ILE A 237 -5.60 -10.31 39.06
C ILE A 237 -6.92 -9.87 39.69
N GLU A 238 -7.76 -9.17 38.92
CA GLU A 238 -9.12 -8.84 39.33
C GLU A 238 -9.86 -10.14 39.64
N VAL A 239 -10.00 -10.45 40.92
CA VAL A 239 -10.99 -11.41 41.38
C VAL A 239 -12.33 -10.69 41.27
N ILE A 240 -13.09 -11.03 40.22
CA ILE A 240 -14.48 -10.63 40.07
C ILE A 240 -15.25 -11.14 41.30
N GLU A 241 -15.73 -10.23 42.14
CA GLU A 241 -16.77 -10.53 43.12
C GLU A 241 -18.02 -10.93 42.34
N VAL A 242 -18.30 -12.24 42.30
CA VAL A 242 -19.56 -12.75 41.74
C VAL A 242 -20.66 -12.44 42.74
N GLY A 243 -21.35 -11.31 42.52
CA GLY A 243 -22.64 -11.05 43.14
C GLY A 243 -23.62 -12.15 42.73
N GLU A 244 -24.25 -12.78 43.73
CA GLU A 244 -25.26 -13.82 43.51
C GLU A 244 -26.39 -13.32 42.61
N GLY A 245 -26.52 -13.95 41.44
CA GLY A 245 -27.67 -13.80 40.54
C GLY A 245 -27.33 -13.31 39.14
N VAL A 246 -26.52 -14.04 38.36
CA VAL A 246 -26.38 -13.81 36.90
C VAL A 246 -26.34 -15.14 36.15
N ASP A 247 -27.13 -15.22 35.08
CA ASP A 247 -27.31 -16.33 34.16
C ASP A 247 -25.99 -17.03 33.76
N VAL A 248 -25.85 -18.28 34.18
CA VAL A 248 -24.81 -19.21 33.71
C VAL A 248 -25.22 -19.72 32.33
N GLY A 249 -24.83 -19.00 31.28
CA GLY A 249 -25.13 -19.41 29.90
C GLY A 249 -24.55 -18.55 28.78
N LYS A 250 -23.74 -17.53 29.07
CA LYS A 250 -22.94 -16.85 28.04
C LYS A 250 -21.49 -17.27 28.23
N GLU A 251 -21.00 -18.14 27.34
CA GLU A 251 -19.56 -18.31 27.14
C GLU A 251 -18.91 -16.92 27.05
N ALA A 252 -17.84 -16.70 27.83
CA ALA A 252 -17.07 -15.46 27.73
C ALA A 252 -16.58 -15.35 26.28
N GLN A 253 -17.20 -14.45 25.52
CA GLN A 253 -16.87 -14.27 24.12
C GLN A 253 -15.41 -13.82 24.03
N GLU A 254 -14.55 -14.70 23.52
CA GLU A 254 -13.14 -14.37 23.30
C GLU A 254 -13.07 -13.15 22.36
N LYS A 255 -12.26 -12.16 22.72
CA LYS A 255 -12.04 -10.93 21.96
C LYS A 255 -10.66 -10.95 21.31
N ALA A 256 -10.49 -10.17 20.24
CA ALA A 256 -9.18 -9.89 19.66
C ALA A 256 -8.41 -8.90 20.55
N ASP A 257 -7.10 -8.75 20.32
CA ASP A 257 -6.22 -7.83 21.05
C ASP A 257 -5.08 -7.35 20.14
N LEU A 258 -5.22 -6.21 19.49
CA LEU A 258 -4.37 -5.70 18.43
C LEU A 258 -3.26 -4.82 18.98
N ILE A 259 -2.11 -5.42 19.22
CA ILE A 259 -0.93 -4.69 19.62
C ILE A 259 -0.17 -4.22 18.39
N VAL A 260 0.07 -2.91 18.29
CA VAL A 260 0.95 -2.34 17.28
C VAL A 260 2.33 -2.03 17.86
N ARG A 261 3.40 -2.24 17.08
CA ARG A 261 4.79 -1.93 17.45
C ARG A 261 5.58 -1.34 16.30
N ILE A 262 6.33 -0.28 16.56
CA ILE A 262 7.35 0.24 15.64
C ILE A 262 8.58 -0.67 15.74
N THR A 263 8.83 -1.47 14.71
CA THR A 263 9.96 -2.40 14.65
C THR A 263 11.21 -1.80 14.02
N GLU A 264 11.06 -0.80 13.16
CA GLU A 264 12.17 -0.12 12.49
C GLU A 264 11.76 1.32 12.19
N ALA A 265 12.52 2.30 12.67
CA ALA A 265 12.30 3.70 12.38
C ALA A 265 13.60 4.48 12.60
N PRO A 266 13.88 5.51 11.79
CA PRO A 266 15.05 6.34 11.96
C PRO A 266 14.96 7.15 13.27
N ASP A 267 16.10 7.35 13.94
CA ASP A 267 16.18 8.23 15.12
C ASP A 267 16.25 9.70 14.70
N GLU A 268 16.72 9.96 13.47
CA GLU A 268 16.79 11.29 12.88
C GLU A 268 16.27 11.29 11.45
N MET A 269 15.58 12.35 11.09
CA MET A 269 15.09 12.59 9.75
C MET A 269 15.55 13.93 9.23
N ILE A 270 15.80 13.98 7.94
CA ILE A 270 16.09 15.20 7.18
C ILE A 270 14.82 15.58 6.42
N ARG A 271 14.38 16.85 6.54
CA ARG A 271 13.25 17.37 5.76
C ARG A 271 13.47 17.15 4.27
N GLY A 272 12.41 16.80 3.55
CA GLY A 272 12.46 16.53 2.12
C GLY A 272 13.03 15.16 1.75
N ASN A 273 13.71 14.44 2.66
CA ASN A 273 14.19 13.09 2.39
C ASN A 273 13.06 12.05 2.57
N PHE A 274 13.20 10.95 1.84
CA PHE A 274 12.32 9.79 1.94
C PHE A 274 12.82 8.84 3.03
N TYR A 275 11.90 8.38 3.89
CA TYR A 275 12.17 7.41 4.94
C TYR A 275 11.17 6.26 4.88
N ARG A 276 11.57 5.15 5.51
CA ARG A 276 10.72 3.98 5.71
C ARG A 276 10.60 3.71 7.21
N VAL A 277 9.38 3.45 7.67
CA VAL A 277 9.08 3.02 9.04
C VAL A 277 8.37 1.68 8.97
N LYS A 278 8.90 0.68 9.67
CA LYS A 278 8.37 -0.67 9.71
C LYS A 278 7.60 -0.90 11.00
N VAL A 279 6.35 -1.31 10.86
CA VAL A 279 5.40 -1.51 11.94
C VAL A 279 4.94 -2.96 11.92
N ARG A 280 4.78 -3.58 13.09
CA ARG A 280 4.16 -4.88 13.24
C ARG A 280 2.87 -4.74 14.03
N VAL A 281 1.78 -5.30 13.52
CA VAL A 281 0.50 -5.47 14.24
C VAL A 281 0.36 -6.94 14.60
N THR A 282 0.04 -7.25 15.85
CA THR A 282 -0.08 -8.61 16.37
C THR A 282 -1.41 -8.75 17.09
N ASN A 283 -2.19 -9.78 16.76
CA ASN A 283 -3.37 -10.14 17.53
C ASN A 283 -2.98 -11.07 18.69
N ARG A 284 -3.08 -10.62 19.93
CA ARG A 284 -2.82 -11.41 21.14
C ARG A 284 -4.09 -11.94 21.81
N GLY A 285 -5.27 -11.52 21.34
CA GLY A 285 -6.55 -11.86 21.94
C GLY A 285 -6.98 -13.26 21.53
N GLY A 286 -7.87 -13.88 22.30
CA GLY A 286 -8.32 -15.26 22.06
C GLY A 286 -9.07 -15.44 20.74
N ALA A 287 -9.69 -14.38 20.21
CA ALA A 287 -10.45 -14.45 18.96
C ALA A 287 -9.74 -13.80 17.77
N SER A 288 -10.10 -14.25 16.56
CA SER A 288 -9.71 -13.60 15.31
C SER A 288 -10.35 -12.22 15.16
N THR A 289 -9.70 -11.29 14.45
CA THR A 289 -10.27 -9.96 14.17
C THR A 289 -11.58 -10.04 13.38
N LEU A 290 -11.80 -11.09 12.57
CA LEU A 290 -13.09 -11.32 11.92
C LEU A 290 -14.24 -11.54 12.91
N ALA A 291 -13.98 -12.30 13.99
CA ALA A 291 -14.99 -12.74 14.94
C ALA A 291 -15.34 -11.66 15.96
N SER A 292 -14.43 -10.73 16.22
CA SER A 292 -14.58 -9.67 17.20
C SER A 292 -15.10 -8.35 16.63
N ARG A 293 -15.71 -8.34 15.43
CA ARG A 293 -16.22 -7.09 14.83
C ARG A 293 -17.55 -6.62 15.42
N PHE A 294 -17.69 -5.30 15.51
CA PHE A 294 -18.95 -4.63 15.86
C PHE A 294 -20.01 -4.79 14.75
N ASP A 295 -19.63 -4.62 13.48
CA ASP A 295 -20.48 -4.85 12.32
C ASP A 295 -19.97 -6.01 11.46
N LYS A 296 -20.78 -7.08 11.38
CA LYS A 296 -20.46 -8.28 10.58
C LYS A 296 -20.74 -8.10 9.08
N THR A 297 -21.38 -7.00 8.67
CA THR A 297 -21.79 -6.74 7.29
C THR A 297 -20.75 -5.97 6.48
N GLU A 298 -19.80 -5.30 7.14
CA GLU A 298 -18.70 -4.60 6.47
C GLU A 298 -17.55 -5.53 6.09
N THR A 299 -16.78 -5.13 5.09
CA THR A 299 -15.55 -5.84 4.68
C THR A 299 -14.59 -5.98 5.86
N PRO A 300 -13.85 -7.10 5.97
CA PRO A 300 -12.95 -7.38 7.08
C PRO A 300 -11.74 -6.48 7.06
N ALA A 301 -11.90 -5.26 7.56
CA ALA A 301 -10.79 -4.34 7.62
C ALA A 301 -10.72 -3.56 8.92
N PHE A 302 -9.49 -3.40 9.39
CA PHE A 302 -9.11 -2.42 10.40
C PHE A 302 -8.04 -1.49 9.79
N SER A 303 -7.89 -0.27 10.29
CA SER A 303 -6.91 0.68 9.77
C SER A 303 -5.63 0.74 10.61
N THR A 304 -4.48 0.93 9.96
CA THR A 304 -3.22 1.27 10.64
C THR A 304 -2.70 2.60 10.09
N GLY A 305 -2.47 3.55 10.98
CA GLY A 305 -1.98 4.89 10.64
C GLY A 305 -0.61 5.19 11.24
N LEU A 306 0.14 6.04 10.56
CA LEU A 306 1.40 6.60 11.02
C LEU A 306 1.32 8.12 10.98
N GLN A 307 1.69 8.78 12.08
CA GLN A 307 1.73 10.23 12.18
C GLN A 307 2.96 10.74 12.93
N LEU A 308 3.30 12.01 12.68
CA LEU A 308 4.23 12.76 13.52
C LEU A 308 3.45 13.59 14.51
N VAL A 309 3.79 13.47 15.79
CA VAL A 309 3.19 14.22 16.88
C VAL A 309 4.23 15.16 17.47
N ASN A 310 3.84 16.42 17.65
CA ASN A 310 4.57 17.38 18.46
C ASN A 310 3.76 17.72 19.71
N GLU A 311 4.14 17.13 20.85
CA GLU A 311 3.43 17.28 22.13
C GLU A 311 3.38 18.75 22.59
N GLY A 312 4.43 19.53 22.32
CA GLY A 312 4.49 20.94 22.72
C GLY A 312 3.48 21.86 22.02
N ARG A 313 2.83 21.42 20.94
CA ARG A 313 1.83 22.22 20.20
C ARG A 313 0.53 21.50 19.90
N ASN A 314 0.33 20.28 20.43
CA ASN A 314 -0.79 19.41 20.06
C ASN A 314 -0.99 19.31 18.54
N PHE A 315 0.12 19.26 17.80
CA PHE A 315 0.10 19.23 16.34
C PHE A 315 0.40 17.82 15.86
N ARG A 316 -0.45 17.28 14.98
CA ARG A 316 -0.35 15.94 14.41
C ARG A 316 -0.28 16.04 12.88
N ILE A 317 0.65 15.31 12.27
CA ILE A 317 0.84 15.26 10.82
C ILE A 317 0.71 13.81 10.39
N MET A 318 -0.38 13.48 9.68
CA MET A 318 -0.54 12.16 9.08
C MET A 318 0.52 11.96 8.00
N LEU A 319 1.37 10.95 8.18
CA LEU A 319 2.38 10.56 7.20
C LEU A 319 1.87 9.49 6.25
N GLY A 320 0.92 8.68 6.72
CA GLY A 320 0.24 7.67 5.92
C GLY A 320 -0.77 6.89 6.74
N GLY A 321 -1.72 6.28 6.05
CA GLY A 321 -2.67 5.35 6.64
C GLY A 321 -3.02 4.26 5.63
N LYS A 322 -3.27 3.06 6.12
CA LYS A 322 -3.68 1.95 5.27
C LYS A 322 -4.78 1.15 5.94
N ARG A 323 -5.81 0.82 5.17
CA ARG A 323 -6.87 -0.09 5.58
C ARG A 323 -6.40 -1.52 5.30
N GLU A 324 -6.31 -2.34 6.34
CA GLU A 324 -5.89 -3.73 6.29
C GLU A 324 -7.10 -4.63 6.08
N ILE A 325 -7.30 -5.18 4.87
CA ILE A 325 -8.46 -6.02 4.53
C ILE A 325 -8.26 -7.50 4.94
N THR A 326 -7.31 -7.79 5.82
CA THR A 326 -6.93 -9.17 6.17
C THR A 326 -7.26 -9.48 7.62
N ASN A 327 -7.87 -10.65 7.82
CA ASN A 327 -8.01 -11.29 9.13
C ASN A 327 -6.65 -11.48 9.80
N LEU A 328 -6.59 -11.27 11.12
CA LEU A 328 -5.49 -11.74 11.97
C LEU A 328 -6.07 -12.73 12.97
N ASN A 329 -5.66 -13.99 12.85
CA ASN A 329 -6.01 -15.01 13.84
C ASN A 329 -5.25 -14.80 15.16
N HIS A 330 -5.66 -15.51 16.20
CA HIS A 330 -4.94 -15.51 17.48
C HIS A 330 -3.45 -15.82 17.28
N GLY A 331 -2.59 -14.96 17.85
CA GLY A 331 -1.13 -15.06 17.75
C GLY A 331 -0.53 -14.61 16.42
N GLU A 332 -1.37 -14.32 15.41
CA GLU A 332 -0.90 -13.91 14.10
C GLU A 332 -0.37 -12.48 14.13
N SER A 333 0.68 -12.23 13.36
CA SER A 333 1.30 -10.91 13.23
C SER A 333 1.49 -10.54 11.78
N LYS A 334 1.30 -9.28 11.46
CA LYS A 334 1.55 -8.72 10.14
C LYS A 334 2.48 -7.54 10.24
N THR A 335 3.47 -7.52 9.36
CA THR A 335 4.44 -6.43 9.30
C THR A 335 4.19 -5.57 8.07
N ARG A 336 4.25 -4.26 8.25
CA ARG A 336 4.03 -3.24 7.23
C ARG A 336 5.17 -2.24 7.22
N THR A 337 5.41 -1.67 6.06
CA THR A 337 6.40 -0.60 5.87
C THR A 337 5.68 0.61 5.29
N PHE A 338 5.74 1.72 6.01
CA PHE A 338 5.27 3.03 5.56
C PHE A 338 6.45 3.76 4.93
N GLY A 339 6.33 4.09 3.65
CA GLY A 339 7.28 4.96 2.97
C GLY A 339 6.70 6.36 2.86
N PHE A 340 7.44 7.38 3.29
CA PHE A 340 6.98 8.77 3.23
C PHE A 340 8.16 9.72 3.03
N ARG A 341 7.89 10.88 2.42
CA ARG A 341 8.81 12.01 2.37
C ARG A 341 8.46 12.98 3.49
N VAL A 342 9.45 13.40 4.28
CA VAL A 342 9.21 14.35 5.38
C VAL A 342 8.79 15.69 4.80
N PRO A 343 7.56 16.19 5.07
CA PRO A 343 7.10 17.43 4.47
C PRO A 343 8.02 18.61 4.82
N GLU A 344 8.25 19.52 3.87
CA GLU A 344 9.10 20.68 4.12
C GLU A 344 8.53 21.65 5.16
N THR A 345 7.21 21.60 5.36
CA THR A 345 6.48 22.37 6.37
C THR A 345 6.71 21.86 7.78
N VAL A 346 7.27 20.66 7.95
CA VAL A 346 7.69 20.16 9.27
C VAL A 346 8.80 21.06 9.81
N SER A 347 8.57 21.66 10.95
CA SER A 347 9.58 22.48 11.65
C SER A 347 10.74 21.63 12.17
N LEU A 348 11.91 22.23 12.33
CA LEU A 348 13.13 21.55 12.81
C LEU A 348 13.12 21.43 14.33
N ARG A 349 12.78 20.25 14.85
CA ARG A 349 12.72 19.93 16.28
C ARG A 349 12.49 18.44 16.49
N ASP A 350 12.36 18.06 17.76
CA ASP A 350 11.99 16.71 18.17
C ASP A 350 10.47 16.47 17.97
N TYR A 351 10.15 15.31 17.43
CA TYR A 351 8.81 14.77 17.20
C TYR A 351 8.74 13.35 17.77
N LYS A 352 7.52 12.81 17.84
CA LYS A 352 7.30 11.37 18.01
C LYS A 352 6.66 10.83 16.74
N PHE A 353 7.18 9.73 16.22
CA PHE A 353 6.35 8.82 15.44
C PHE A 353 5.32 8.25 16.38
N GLU A 354 4.05 8.39 16.02
CA GLU A 354 2.95 7.67 16.66
C GLU A 354 2.33 6.79 15.60
N VAL A 355 2.30 5.49 15.87
CA VAL A 355 1.57 4.52 15.07
C VAL A 355 0.36 4.07 15.87
N PHE A 356 -0.75 3.91 15.18
CA PHE A 356 -1.98 3.42 15.76
C PHE A 356 -2.61 2.39 14.84
N THR A 357 -3.30 1.44 15.43
CA THR A 357 -4.16 0.49 14.72
C THR A 357 -5.57 0.58 15.27
N ASP A 358 -6.54 0.25 14.43
CA ASP A 358 -7.95 0.17 14.79
C ASP A 358 -8.55 1.45 15.41
N SER A 359 -8.04 2.63 15.02
CA SER A 359 -8.52 3.90 15.58
C SER A 359 -9.19 4.77 14.51
N GLU A 360 -10.50 4.61 14.35
CA GLU A 360 -11.32 5.59 13.63
C GLU A 360 -11.87 6.64 14.61
N GLY A 361 -11.06 7.66 14.91
CA GLY A 361 -11.58 8.93 15.43
C GLY A 361 -12.31 8.90 16.78
N GLY A 362 -11.78 8.21 17.79
CA GLY A 362 -12.20 8.38 19.19
C GLY A 362 -13.47 7.62 19.60
N LYS A 363 -13.83 6.55 18.91
CA LYS A 363 -14.80 5.54 19.32
C LYS A 363 -14.06 4.22 19.62
N PRO A 364 -14.68 3.22 20.29
CA PRO A 364 -14.21 1.84 20.25
C PRO A 364 -13.90 1.46 18.79
N GLY A 365 -12.79 0.78 18.56
CA GLY A 365 -12.27 0.50 17.22
C GLY A 365 -13.23 -0.25 16.28
N GLU A 366 -12.82 -0.45 15.03
CA GLU A 366 -13.55 -1.29 14.06
C GLU A 366 -13.65 -2.74 14.60
N ILE A 367 -12.71 -3.15 15.47
CA ILE A 367 -12.65 -4.43 16.17
C ILE A 367 -12.95 -4.21 17.66
N GLN A 368 -13.69 -5.14 18.26
CA GLN A 368 -13.91 -5.18 19.70
C GLN A 368 -12.73 -5.88 20.37
N GLU A 369 -12.03 -5.16 21.23
CA GLU A 369 -10.77 -5.64 21.77
C GLU A 369 -10.86 -5.97 23.26
N SER A 370 -9.91 -6.79 23.75
CA SER A 370 -9.73 -7.00 25.18
C SER A 370 -9.05 -5.82 25.87
N ASP A 371 -8.15 -5.14 25.17
CA ASP A 371 -7.43 -3.97 25.68
C ASP A 371 -7.22 -2.95 24.54
N GLU A 372 -7.97 -1.84 24.61
CA GLU A 372 -7.95 -0.78 23.59
C GLU A 372 -6.74 0.16 23.74
N ASP A 373 -6.00 0.10 24.86
CA ASP A 373 -4.90 1.02 25.14
C ASP A 373 -3.58 0.56 24.49
N ASN A 374 -3.52 -0.70 24.03
CA ASN A 374 -2.32 -1.28 23.42
C ASN A 374 -2.27 -1.16 21.88
N ASN A 375 -3.27 -0.47 21.32
CA ASN A 375 -3.44 -0.21 19.90
C ASN A 375 -2.56 0.92 19.35
N ALA A 376 -1.72 1.52 20.18
CA ALA A 376 -0.80 2.58 19.80
C ALA A 376 0.63 2.33 20.30
N ASP A 377 1.60 2.78 19.51
CA ASP A 377 3.02 2.77 19.89
C ASP A 377 3.68 4.06 19.41
N SER A 378 4.75 4.48 20.09
CA SER A 378 5.44 5.72 19.72
C SER A 378 6.96 5.64 19.89
N LYS A 379 7.67 6.41 19.07
CA LYS A 379 9.13 6.52 19.09
C LYS A 379 9.57 7.96 18.82
N ASP A 380 10.47 8.48 19.64
CA ASP A 380 11.07 9.80 19.42
C ASP A 380 11.89 9.83 18.12
N VAL A 381 11.82 10.97 17.42
CA VAL A 381 12.55 11.22 16.18
C VAL A 381 12.89 12.71 16.06
N ARG A 382 14.13 13.03 15.67
CA ARG A 382 14.56 14.41 15.46
C ARG A 382 14.49 14.81 14.00
N VAL A 383 13.81 15.91 13.69
CA VAL A 383 13.76 16.46 12.33
C VAL A 383 14.80 17.57 12.17
N ARG A 384 15.72 17.37 11.22
CA ARG A 384 16.82 18.28 10.86
C ARG A 384 16.70 18.75 9.42
N VAL A 385 17.46 19.80 9.08
CA VAL A 385 17.84 20.07 7.69
C VAL A 385 19.09 19.28 7.34
N ARG A 386 19.28 18.98 6.05
CA ARG A 386 20.55 18.50 5.54
C ARG A 386 21.57 19.58 5.90
N ARG A 387 22.52 19.30 6.80
CA ARG A 387 23.75 20.08 6.79
C ARG A 387 24.33 19.88 5.40
N ALA A 388 24.53 20.97 4.65
CA ALA A 388 25.43 20.91 3.52
C ALA A 388 26.70 20.22 4.02
N ALA A 389 27.24 19.27 3.24
CA ALA A 389 28.50 18.63 3.61
C ALA A 389 29.48 19.77 3.92
N GLU A 390 29.82 19.93 5.19
CA GLU A 390 30.76 20.96 5.61
C GLU A 390 32.04 20.66 4.83
N PRO A 391 32.54 21.58 3.99
CA PRO A 391 33.88 21.41 3.47
C PRO A 391 34.79 21.21 4.67
N VAL A 392 35.71 20.25 4.57
CA VAL A 392 36.80 20.08 5.54
C VAL A 392 37.62 21.37 5.50
N ILE A 393 37.23 22.34 6.31
CA ILE A 393 37.99 23.55 6.58
C ILE A 393 38.68 23.28 7.91
N GLU A 394 40.02 23.23 7.87
CA GLU A 394 40.86 23.24 9.06
C GLU A 394 40.51 24.44 9.95
N PRO A 395 40.63 24.31 11.28
CA PRO A 395 39.83 25.11 12.20
C PRO A 395 40.41 26.51 12.35
N GLU A 396 39.80 27.50 11.69
CA GLU A 396 39.80 28.87 12.20
C GLU A 396 38.37 29.41 12.30
N MET A 397 37.95 29.49 13.57
CA MET A 397 36.80 30.16 14.17
C MET A 397 36.00 31.15 13.31
N CYS A 398 34.68 30.99 13.36
CA CYS A 398 33.76 32.00 13.93
C CYS A 398 32.42 31.32 14.27
N ILE A 399 31.99 31.44 15.53
CA ILE A 399 30.66 31.02 15.99
C ILE A 399 29.78 32.26 16.00
N GLU A 400 28.63 32.22 15.34
CA GLU A 400 27.57 33.22 15.49
C GLU A 400 26.86 32.99 16.83
N GLU A 401 26.97 33.94 17.75
CA GLU A 401 26.00 34.10 18.84
C GLU A 401 25.04 35.26 18.54
N GLU A 402 23.81 35.06 18.99
CA GLU A 402 22.64 35.89 18.77
C GLU A 402 22.88 37.40 19.05
N ILE A 403 22.27 38.23 18.20
CA ILE A 403 22.03 39.67 18.34
C ILE A 403 23.21 40.58 17.96
N GLY A 404 23.27 40.91 16.67
CA GLY A 404 23.38 42.29 16.20
C GLY A 404 24.44 43.18 16.85
N LYS A 405 25.70 42.75 16.83
CA LYS A 405 26.88 43.64 16.88
C LYS A 405 28.13 42.87 16.51
N VAL A 406 28.72 43.18 15.35
CA VAL A 406 30.07 42.74 15.02
C VAL A 406 31.03 43.55 15.91
N VAL A 407 31.62 42.89 16.91
CA VAL A 407 32.71 43.45 17.71
C VAL A 407 33.98 42.68 17.34
N CYS A 408 34.88 43.34 16.62
CA CYS A 408 36.22 42.82 16.38
C CYS A 408 36.99 42.80 17.71
N LEU A 409 37.24 41.60 18.26
CA LEU A 409 38.19 41.43 19.36
C LEU A 409 39.61 41.61 18.83
N SER A 410 40.13 42.84 18.88
CA SER A 410 41.56 43.07 18.71
C SER A 410 42.31 42.46 19.90
N ALA A 411 43.09 41.41 19.64
CA ALA A 411 44.26 41.12 20.45
C ALA A 411 45.19 42.34 20.40
N THR A 412 45.70 42.76 21.55
CA THR A 412 46.87 43.64 21.63
C THR A 412 47.93 42.93 22.48
N PRO A 413 49.22 43.32 22.43
CA PRO A 413 49.83 44.42 21.68
C PRO A 413 51.12 44.04 20.92
N GLN A 414 51.39 44.66 19.77
CA GLN A 414 52.63 45.41 19.50
C GLN A 414 52.82 45.73 18.01
N GLU A 415 53.40 46.92 17.79
CA GLU A 415 54.07 47.40 16.58
C GLU A 415 53.20 47.92 15.42
N ASN A 416 53.02 49.25 15.47
CA ASN A 416 53.16 50.21 14.36
C ASN A 416 53.50 49.63 12.98
N TYR A 417 52.50 49.53 12.10
CA TYR A 417 52.50 49.96 10.69
C TYR A 417 51.00 50.18 10.36
N GLY A 418 50.54 51.39 10.07
CA GLY A 418 50.72 52.03 8.78
C GLY A 418 49.50 51.71 7.91
N THR A 419 48.44 52.52 8.05
CA THR A 419 47.29 52.71 7.13
C THR A 419 47.11 51.65 6.03
N ASP A 420 46.29 50.64 6.28
CA ASP A 420 45.61 49.90 5.19
C ASP A 420 44.28 49.34 5.72
N PHE A 421 43.30 50.22 5.83
CA PHE A 421 41.92 49.86 6.22
C PHE A 421 41.06 49.49 4.99
N ASP A 422 41.60 49.64 3.78
CA ASP A 422 40.86 49.44 2.51
C ASP A 422 40.95 47.99 1.97
N LEU A 423 41.80 47.13 2.53
CA LEU A 423 41.96 45.75 2.04
C LEU A 423 40.99 44.75 2.70
N CYS A 424 40.50 45.02 3.91
CA CYS A 424 39.55 44.13 4.59
C CYS A 424 38.10 44.33 4.10
N GLU A 425 37.76 45.52 3.59
CA GLU A 425 36.44 45.79 3.02
C GLU A 425 36.30 45.21 1.61
N ARG A 426 37.42 44.94 0.92
CA ARG A 426 37.40 44.45 -0.47
C ARG A 426 37.27 42.93 -0.58
N GLU A 427 37.79 42.17 0.37
CA GLU A 427 37.69 40.69 0.34
C GLU A 427 36.40 40.14 0.99
N CYS A 428 35.64 40.96 1.74
CA CYS A 428 34.28 40.62 2.17
C CYS A 428 33.17 41.20 1.25
N SER A 429 33.54 41.93 0.19
CA SER A 429 32.61 42.64 -0.70
C SER A 429 32.48 42.00 -2.10
N GLU A 430 33.11 40.86 -2.40
CA GLU A 430 32.95 40.21 -3.71
C GLU A 430 31.84 39.15 -3.79
N GLU A 431 31.11 38.87 -2.70
CA GLU A 431 29.83 38.14 -2.75
C GLU A 431 28.61 39.07 -2.54
N VAL A 432 28.54 40.14 -3.33
CA VAL A 432 27.26 40.81 -3.59
C VAL A 432 26.44 39.88 -4.49
N GLY A 433 25.92 38.80 -3.90
CA GLY A 433 24.86 37.99 -4.51
C GLY A 433 23.76 38.94 -4.95
N ALA A 434 23.45 38.91 -6.24
CA ALA A 434 22.66 39.93 -6.89
C ALA A 434 21.28 40.10 -6.21
N GLU A 435 20.81 41.34 -6.20
CA GLU A 435 19.50 41.69 -5.68
C GLU A 435 18.42 41.16 -6.64
N GLY A 436 17.74 40.08 -6.25
CA GLY A 436 16.64 39.48 -6.99
C GLY A 436 16.44 37.98 -6.70
N PRO A 437 15.32 37.38 -7.16
CA PRO A 437 15.23 35.93 -7.29
C PRO A 437 16.22 35.42 -8.33
N ASP A 438 16.63 34.16 -8.24
CA ASP A 438 17.49 33.51 -9.23
C ASP A 438 17.06 32.04 -9.32
N LEU A 439 16.47 31.64 -10.44
CA LEU A 439 15.94 30.29 -10.62
C LEU A 439 16.98 29.37 -11.25
N GLU A 440 17.29 28.28 -10.56
CA GLU A 440 18.13 27.21 -11.08
C GLU A 440 17.29 25.94 -11.27
N VAL A 441 17.40 25.32 -12.44
CA VAL A 441 16.75 24.02 -12.72
C VAL A 441 17.80 22.93 -12.86
N GLU A 442 17.47 21.73 -12.39
CA GLU A 442 18.34 20.55 -12.41
C GLU A 442 17.48 19.31 -12.72
N ILE A 443 17.94 18.47 -13.66
CA ILE A 443 17.37 17.14 -13.90
C ILE A 443 18.06 16.16 -12.93
N VAL A 444 17.29 15.60 -11.99
CA VAL A 444 17.81 14.76 -10.90
C VAL A 444 17.84 13.30 -11.34
N ASP A 445 19.01 12.66 -11.20
CA ASP A 445 19.26 11.25 -11.51
C ASP A 445 18.67 10.78 -12.87
N PRO A 446 18.94 11.48 -13.99
CA PRO A 446 18.35 11.13 -15.29
C PRO A 446 18.82 9.74 -15.76
N PRO A 447 17.95 8.99 -16.45
CA PRO A 447 18.35 7.72 -17.03
C PRO A 447 19.40 7.95 -18.12
N GLY A 448 20.55 7.29 -18.01
CA GLY A 448 21.61 7.36 -19.05
C GLY A 448 21.24 6.60 -20.33
N GLU A 449 20.31 5.65 -20.24
CA GLU A 449 19.79 4.87 -21.36
C GLU A 449 18.27 4.72 -21.21
N VAL A 450 17.52 4.92 -22.30
CA VAL A 450 16.08 4.68 -22.38
C VAL A 450 15.76 3.80 -23.57
N VAL A 451 14.66 3.05 -23.47
CA VAL A 451 14.26 2.06 -24.48
C VAL A 451 12.95 2.50 -25.11
N THR A 452 12.88 2.53 -26.44
CA THR A 452 11.64 2.89 -27.15
C THR A 452 10.47 2.01 -26.71
N GLY A 453 9.30 2.62 -26.48
CA GLY A 453 8.09 1.92 -26.02
C GLY A 453 8.07 1.53 -24.53
N GLN A 454 9.12 1.81 -23.75
CA GLN A 454 9.11 1.67 -22.29
C GLN A 454 8.74 2.98 -21.59
N PHE A 455 8.34 2.83 -20.32
CA PHE A 455 8.02 3.93 -19.44
C PHE A 455 9.20 4.23 -18.52
N HIS A 456 9.48 5.53 -18.31
CA HIS A 456 10.49 6.00 -17.38
C HIS A 456 9.94 7.12 -16.49
N ASP A 457 10.51 7.22 -15.29
CA ASP A 457 10.26 8.31 -14.38
C ASP A 457 11.44 9.29 -14.47
N VAL A 458 11.16 10.59 -14.56
CA VAL A 458 12.19 11.64 -14.61
C VAL A 458 11.87 12.73 -13.61
N THR A 459 12.84 13.06 -12.76
CA THR A 459 12.67 14.08 -11.72
C THR A 459 13.36 15.38 -12.12
N VAL A 460 12.66 16.49 -11.95
CA VAL A 460 13.20 17.85 -12.12
C VAL A 460 13.12 18.57 -10.79
N LYS A 461 14.20 19.26 -10.44
CA LYS A 461 14.31 20.12 -9.26
C LYS A 461 14.48 21.56 -9.70
N VAL A 462 13.73 22.46 -9.10
CA VAL A 462 13.86 23.91 -9.30
C VAL A 462 14.22 24.53 -7.96
N THR A 463 15.30 25.31 -7.91
CA THR A 463 15.81 26.00 -6.73
C THR A 463 15.78 27.50 -6.96
N ASN A 464 15.38 28.28 -5.96
CA ASN A 464 15.63 29.73 -5.97
C ASN A 464 16.94 29.99 -5.22
N VAL A 465 18.04 30.18 -5.93
CA VAL A 465 19.37 30.48 -5.36
C VAL A 465 19.56 31.98 -5.08
N GLY A 466 18.61 32.81 -5.51
CA GLY A 466 18.61 34.25 -5.31
C GLY A 466 18.24 34.67 -3.89
N ARG A 467 18.43 35.96 -3.60
CA ARG A 467 18.20 36.53 -2.26
C ARG A 467 16.75 36.97 -2.05
N GLU A 468 15.97 37.10 -3.11
CA GLU A 468 14.55 37.48 -3.02
C GLU A 468 13.60 36.32 -3.31
N ARG A 469 12.39 36.42 -2.76
CA ARG A 469 11.31 35.45 -3.01
C ARG A 469 10.73 35.66 -4.40
N VAL A 470 10.51 34.56 -5.13
CA VAL A 470 9.65 34.55 -6.31
C VAL A 470 8.20 34.76 -5.88
N THR A 471 7.60 35.88 -6.32
CA THR A 471 6.24 36.31 -5.95
C THR A 471 5.19 36.04 -7.01
N THR A 472 5.62 35.77 -8.25
CA THR A 472 4.76 35.40 -9.38
C THR A 472 4.76 33.89 -9.58
N SER A 473 3.61 33.33 -9.95
CA SER A 473 3.58 31.93 -10.35
C SER A 473 4.24 31.75 -11.71
N PHE A 474 5.04 30.69 -11.83
CA PHE A 474 5.77 30.34 -13.05
C PHE A 474 5.61 28.86 -13.37
N SER A 475 5.88 28.48 -14.61
CA SER A 475 5.81 27.10 -15.09
C SER A 475 7.20 26.55 -15.35
N THR A 476 7.39 25.28 -15.00
CA THR A 476 8.59 24.51 -15.35
C THR A 476 8.19 23.39 -16.27
N ALA A 477 8.97 23.14 -17.31
CA ALA A 477 8.66 22.10 -18.28
C ALA A 477 9.87 21.21 -18.56
N LEU A 478 9.58 19.94 -18.86
CA LEU A 478 10.55 18.95 -19.27
C LEU A 478 10.22 18.46 -20.67
N ASP A 479 11.21 18.50 -21.54
CA ASP A 479 11.13 18.03 -22.91
C ASP A 479 12.15 16.93 -23.19
N PHE A 480 11.79 16.04 -24.10
CA PHE A 480 12.67 15.03 -24.66
C PHE A 480 12.96 15.39 -26.11
N VAL A 481 14.20 15.75 -26.40
CA VAL A 481 14.59 16.47 -27.61
C VAL A 481 15.66 15.66 -28.34
N ASN A 482 15.53 15.49 -29.65
CA ASN A 482 16.59 14.89 -30.45
C ASN A 482 17.84 15.80 -30.39
N ALA A 483 19.01 15.21 -30.16
CA ALA A 483 20.25 15.96 -29.97
C ALA A 483 20.70 16.71 -31.23
N GLU A 484 20.39 16.18 -32.42
CA GLU A 484 20.78 16.72 -33.73
C GLU A 484 19.68 17.57 -34.38
N ASP A 485 18.40 17.27 -34.08
CA ASP A 485 17.25 17.96 -34.64
C ASP A 485 16.26 18.39 -33.55
N SER A 486 16.46 19.60 -33.02
CA SER A 486 15.61 20.14 -31.95
C SER A 486 14.13 20.31 -32.33
N SER A 487 13.77 20.18 -33.61
CA SER A 487 12.37 20.18 -34.05
C SER A 487 11.65 18.87 -33.67
N GLN A 488 12.41 17.78 -33.49
CA GLN A 488 11.92 16.52 -32.95
C GLN A 488 11.93 16.57 -31.43
N ARG A 489 10.91 17.25 -30.89
CA ARG A 489 10.67 17.40 -29.46
C ARG A 489 9.39 16.69 -29.05
N SER A 490 9.46 15.95 -27.95
CA SER A 490 8.29 15.41 -27.26
C SER A 490 8.22 16.04 -25.88
N ARG A 491 7.07 16.64 -25.53
CA ARG A 491 6.84 17.16 -24.18
C ARG A 491 6.71 15.98 -23.23
N VAL A 492 7.55 15.92 -22.19
CA VAL A 492 7.40 14.97 -21.09
C VAL A 492 6.26 15.43 -20.19
N GLY A 493 6.29 16.72 -19.81
CA GLY A 493 5.22 17.38 -19.07
C GLY A 493 5.62 18.77 -18.60
N ASP A 494 4.72 19.41 -17.87
CA ASP A 494 4.93 20.70 -17.20
C ASP A 494 4.25 20.72 -15.83
N PHE A 495 4.76 21.56 -14.93
CA PHE A 495 4.15 21.83 -13.63
C PHE A 495 4.30 23.30 -13.24
N GLY A 496 3.33 23.80 -12.47
CA GLY A 496 3.33 25.16 -11.97
C GLY A 496 3.94 25.27 -10.57
N VAL A 497 4.70 26.35 -10.34
CA VAL A 497 5.22 26.74 -9.03
C VAL A 497 4.63 28.11 -8.66
N SER A 498 3.92 28.17 -7.54
CA SER A 498 3.22 29.41 -7.14
C SER A 498 4.12 30.43 -6.45
N LEU A 499 5.03 29.97 -5.58
CA LEU A 499 5.95 30.81 -4.80
C LEU A 499 7.20 29.99 -4.47
N LEU A 500 8.38 30.60 -4.55
CA LEU A 500 9.64 29.95 -4.17
C LEU A 500 10.50 30.93 -3.36
N SER A 501 10.74 30.60 -2.08
CA SER A 501 11.53 31.46 -1.18
C SER A 501 13.03 31.29 -1.45
N PRO A 502 13.88 32.27 -1.06
CA PRO A 502 15.33 32.14 -1.14
C PRO A 502 15.83 30.82 -0.54
N GLY A 503 16.72 30.14 -1.24
CA GLY A 503 17.32 28.86 -0.85
C GLY A 503 16.34 27.68 -0.81
N ARG A 504 15.12 27.80 -1.35
CA ARG A 504 14.14 26.71 -1.41
C ARG A 504 14.12 26.05 -2.77
N SER A 505 13.85 24.75 -2.74
CA SER A 505 13.74 23.91 -3.92
C SER A 505 12.40 23.17 -3.97
N ILE A 506 11.91 22.87 -5.16
CA ILE A 506 10.76 22.00 -5.39
C ILE A 506 11.20 20.91 -6.37
N GLU A 507 10.90 19.66 -6.03
CA GLU A 507 11.09 18.51 -6.90
C GLU A 507 9.75 18.06 -7.47
N HIS A 508 9.74 17.72 -8.76
CA HIS A 508 8.59 17.11 -9.42
C HIS A 508 9.05 15.90 -10.23
N THR A 509 8.35 14.77 -10.11
CA THR A 509 8.64 13.55 -10.86
C THR A 509 7.55 13.34 -11.90
N PHE A 510 7.96 13.29 -13.17
CA PHE A 510 7.10 12.91 -14.28
C PHE A 510 7.06 11.38 -14.34
N GLU A 511 6.04 10.80 -13.71
CA GLU A 511 5.89 9.36 -13.63
C GLU A 511 5.39 8.76 -14.95
N ARG A 512 5.92 7.59 -15.31
CA ARG A 512 5.48 6.76 -16.43
C ARG A 512 5.40 7.49 -17.77
N TRP A 513 6.41 8.28 -18.08
CA TRP A 513 6.53 8.87 -19.41
C TRP A 513 7.01 7.83 -20.42
N GLY A 514 6.31 7.70 -21.56
CA GLY A 514 6.62 6.73 -22.61
C GLY A 514 7.61 7.29 -23.64
N VAL A 515 8.69 6.55 -23.89
CA VAL A 515 9.70 6.92 -24.89
C VAL A 515 9.09 6.81 -26.30
N PRO A 516 9.11 7.87 -27.13
CA PRO A 516 8.55 7.84 -28.47
C PRO A 516 9.13 6.70 -29.32
N ALA A 517 8.27 5.94 -30.00
CA ALA A 517 8.69 4.80 -30.81
C ALA A 517 9.60 5.18 -31.98
N THR A 518 9.56 6.44 -32.42
CA THR A 518 10.39 6.99 -33.50
C THR A 518 11.73 7.56 -33.02
N ALA A 519 11.99 7.56 -31.70
CA ALA A 519 13.24 8.07 -31.16
C ALA A 519 14.39 7.11 -31.48
N SER A 520 15.50 7.63 -32.01
CA SER A 520 16.69 6.85 -32.34
C SER A 520 17.99 7.57 -31.95
N GLU A 521 18.93 6.75 -31.49
CA GLU A 521 20.37 7.00 -31.25
C GLU A 521 20.75 8.10 -30.23
N GLN A 522 20.33 9.35 -30.39
CA GLN A 522 20.77 10.43 -29.48
C GLN A 522 19.65 11.44 -29.17
N TYR A 523 19.23 11.44 -27.91
CA TYR A 523 18.29 12.42 -27.36
C TYR A 523 18.88 13.06 -26.12
N LYS A 524 18.25 14.15 -25.68
CA LYS A 524 18.49 14.78 -24.39
C LYS A 524 17.17 15.11 -23.72
N PHE A 525 17.17 15.04 -22.39
CA PHE A 525 16.18 15.73 -21.59
C PHE A 525 16.57 17.19 -21.48
N GLU A 526 15.60 18.08 -21.62
CA GLU A 526 15.77 19.53 -21.52
C GLU A 526 14.74 20.07 -20.54
N ALA A 527 15.20 20.54 -19.39
CA ALA A 527 14.36 21.15 -18.36
C ALA A 527 14.47 22.67 -18.43
N ARG A 528 13.33 23.36 -18.34
CA ARG A 528 13.26 24.83 -18.34
C ARG A 528 12.39 25.30 -17.19
N ALA A 529 12.95 26.11 -16.29
CA ALA A 529 12.20 26.87 -15.31
C ALA A 529 11.73 28.20 -15.90
N ASP A 530 10.60 28.68 -15.42
CA ASP A 530 9.96 29.92 -15.87
C ASP A 530 9.81 30.03 -17.40
N THR A 531 9.17 29.03 -18.00
CA THR A 531 9.06 28.93 -19.47
C THR A 531 8.36 30.12 -20.14
N GLU A 532 7.61 30.91 -19.37
CA GLU A 532 6.91 32.11 -19.83
C GLU A 532 7.61 33.42 -19.42
N ASN A 533 8.78 33.34 -18.77
CA ASN A 533 9.55 34.49 -18.28
C ASN A 533 8.72 35.44 -17.39
N ARG A 534 7.94 34.88 -16.46
CA ARG A 534 7.05 35.58 -15.53
C ARG A 534 7.76 36.03 -14.26
N VAL A 535 8.93 35.48 -13.94
CA VAL A 535 9.73 35.89 -12.78
C VAL A 535 10.54 37.13 -13.16
N SER A 536 10.04 38.29 -12.78
CA SER A 536 10.73 39.54 -12.97
C SER A 536 11.93 39.65 -12.04
N GLY A 537 13.08 40.10 -12.54
CA GLY A 537 14.28 40.26 -11.74
C GLY A 537 15.02 38.97 -11.47
N ASP A 538 14.72 37.91 -12.24
CA ASP A 538 15.58 36.72 -12.30
C ASP A 538 17.00 37.14 -12.69
N VAL A 539 17.93 37.01 -11.74
CA VAL A 539 19.28 37.54 -11.82
C VAL A 539 20.07 36.83 -12.92
N ASN A 540 19.95 35.52 -12.98
CA ASN A 540 20.62 34.68 -13.95
C ASN A 540 19.53 33.87 -14.63
N ARG A 541 19.34 34.07 -15.93
CA ARG A 541 18.35 33.29 -16.69
C ARG A 541 18.97 32.10 -17.40
N GLU A 542 20.29 31.97 -17.38
CA GLU A 542 21.00 30.91 -18.09
C GLU A 542 20.94 29.58 -17.34
N ASN A 543 20.85 29.63 -16.00
CA ASN A 543 20.64 28.49 -15.11
C ASN A 543 19.16 28.10 -14.95
N ASN A 544 18.22 28.82 -15.55
CA ASN A 544 16.83 28.38 -15.72
C ASN A 544 16.68 27.24 -16.74
N HIS A 545 17.79 26.69 -17.24
CA HIS A 545 17.82 25.66 -18.26
C HIS A 545 18.88 24.61 -17.95
N ASP A 546 18.48 23.35 -17.96
CA ASP A 546 19.36 22.20 -17.77
C ASP A 546 19.13 21.15 -18.86
N GLU A 547 20.19 20.44 -19.22
CA GLU A 547 20.17 19.41 -20.25
C GLU A 547 20.90 18.15 -19.80
N ASN A 548 20.31 16.99 -20.07
CA ASN A 548 20.97 15.72 -19.83
C ASN A 548 20.86 14.79 -21.04
N SER A 549 22.02 14.35 -21.56
CA SER A 549 22.08 13.45 -22.71
C SER A 549 21.65 12.04 -22.32
N VAL A 550 20.90 11.39 -23.20
CA VAL A 550 20.38 10.05 -22.99
C VAL A 550 20.50 9.22 -24.25
N THR A 551 21.02 8.00 -24.09
CA THR A 551 21.12 7.05 -25.21
C THR A 551 19.77 6.39 -25.41
N VAL A 552 19.22 6.48 -26.63
CA VAL A 552 17.97 5.78 -26.97
C VAL A 552 18.31 4.47 -27.65
N ARG A 553 17.93 3.37 -27.03
CA ARG A 553 18.00 2.06 -27.67
C ARG A 553 16.66 1.68 -28.26
N GLU A 554 16.72 1.17 -29.47
CA GLU A 554 15.58 0.53 -30.08
C GLU A 554 15.23 -0.71 -29.24
N GLY A 555 14.10 -0.62 -28.55
CA GLY A 555 13.56 -1.75 -27.82
C GLY A 555 12.75 -2.64 -28.75
N ILE A 556 13.02 -3.94 -28.70
CA ILE A 556 11.96 -4.96 -28.87
C ILE A 556 11.12 -5.04 -27.58
N GLY A 557 10.99 -3.92 -26.85
CA GLY A 557 10.10 -3.85 -25.71
C GLY A 557 8.72 -3.99 -26.29
N GLN A 558 8.03 -5.11 -26.02
CA GLN A 558 6.61 -5.26 -26.35
C GLN A 558 5.92 -3.98 -25.88
N PRO A 559 5.49 -3.08 -26.76
CA PRO A 559 4.87 -1.84 -26.36
C PRO A 559 3.77 -2.13 -25.35
N GLN A 560 3.99 -1.68 -24.11
CA GLN A 560 3.11 -2.00 -22.97
C GLN A 560 1.76 -1.28 -23.06
N SER A 561 1.60 -0.42 -24.06
CA SER A 561 0.40 0.35 -24.26
C SER A 561 0.23 0.79 -25.71
N CYS A 562 -1.01 1.12 -26.06
CA CYS A 562 -1.39 1.78 -27.29
C CYS A 562 -1.88 3.19 -27.00
N PHE A 563 -1.60 4.12 -27.91
CA PHE A 563 -2.12 5.47 -27.84
C PHE A 563 -3.47 5.55 -28.56
N GLY A 564 -4.52 5.93 -27.84
CA GLY A 564 -5.86 6.17 -28.37
C GLY A 564 -5.97 7.53 -29.09
N GLU A 565 -7.09 7.72 -29.79
CA GLU A 565 -7.48 9.03 -30.30
C GLU A 565 -7.66 9.98 -29.11
N GLY A 566 -6.82 11.01 -29.01
CA GLY A 566 -6.77 11.90 -27.83
C GLY A 566 -5.57 11.73 -26.91
N ARG A 567 -4.57 10.91 -27.29
CA ARG A 567 -3.35 10.63 -26.50
C ARG A 567 -3.60 9.87 -25.18
N GLU A 568 -4.76 9.25 -25.04
CA GLU A 568 -5.02 8.33 -23.93
C GLU A 568 -4.14 7.07 -24.06
N VAL A 569 -3.55 6.65 -22.94
CA VAL A 569 -2.65 5.49 -22.88
C VAL A 569 -3.45 4.27 -22.43
N HIS A 570 -3.58 3.27 -23.30
CA HIS A 570 -4.31 2.03 -23.04
C HIS A 570 -3.35 0.86 -22.87
N GLN A 571 -3.50 0.04 -21.82
CA GLN A 571 -2.65 -1.14 -21.60
C GLN A 571 -2.83 -2.19 -22.72
N ILE A 572 -1.82 -3.03 -22.99
CA ILE A 572 -1.96 -4.20 -23.90
C ILE A 572 -3.22 -4.99 -23.53
N GLY A 573 -4.02 -5.35 -24.54
CA GLY A 573 -5.27 -6.08 -24.37
C GLY A 573 -6.49 -5.20 -24.10
N THR A 574 -6.32 -3.90 -23.83
CA THR A 574 -7.45 -2.95 -23.69
C THR A 574 -8.26 -2.92 -24.99
N ARG A 575 -9.59 -2.93 -24.88
CA ARG A 575 -10.51 -2.99 -26.02
C ARG A 575 -11.31 -1.71 -26.16
N THR A 576 -11.39 -1.17 -27.37
CA THR A 576 -12.20 0.01 -27.71
C THR A 576 -12.80 -0.18 -29.10
N ASP A 577 -14.12 -0.04 -29.25
CA ASP A 577 -14.83 -0.01 -30.54
C ASP A 577 -14.40 -1.06 -31.58
N ASN A 578 -14.51 -2.35 -31.24
CA ASN A 578 -14.06 -3.49 -32.07
C ASN A 578 -12.56 -3.50 -32.39
N ARG A 579 -11.74 -2.77 -31.63
CA ARG A 579 -10.28 -2.84 -31.67
C ARG A 579 -9.74 -3.31 -30.32
N TYR A 580 -8.53 -3.82 -30.31
CA TYR A 580 -7.77 -4.15 -29.11
C TYR A 580 -6.36 -3.57 -29.21
N CYS A 581 -5.77 -3.23 -28.07
CA CYS A 581 -4.40 -2.79 -28.01
C CYS A 581 -3.46 -4.01 -28.20
N GLY A 582 -2.78 -4.06 -29.35
CA GLY A 582 -1.85 -5.13 -29.68
C GLY A 582 -0.53 -5.03 -28.93
N SER A 583 0.20 -6.13 -28.88
CA SER A 583 1.56 -6.18 -28.31
C SER A 583 2.60 -5.42 -29.14
N ASP A 584 2.19 -4.80 -30.24
CA ASP A 584 2.94 -3.90 -31.11
C ASP A 584 2.50 -2.43 -30.95
N GLY A 585 1.71 -2.11 -29.91
CA GLY A 585 1.46 -0.73 -29.49
C GLY A 585 0.43 -0.02 -30.36
N ASN A 586 -0.21 -0.77 -31.26
CA ASN A 586 -1.22 -0.27 -32.16
C ASN A 586 -2.56 -0.92 -31.86
N PHE A 587 -3.64 -0.15 -32.01
CA PHE A 587 -4.99 -0.69 -31.99
C PHE A 587 -5.26 -1.54 -33.24
N LYS A 588 -5.55 -2.82 -33.04
CA LYS A 588 -5.86 -3.79 -34.09
C LYS A 588 -7.33 -4.13 -34.07
N VAL A 589 -7.93 -4.32 -35.25
CA VAL A 589 -9.33 -4.77 -35.36
C VAL A 589 -9.46 -6.17 -34.76
N GLN A 590 -10.47 -6.35 -33.92
CA GLN A 590 -10.83 -7.66 -33.37
C GLN A 590 -11.42 -8.54 -34.47
N LYS A 591 -10.89 -9.75 -34.56
CA LYS A 591 -11.28 -10.80 -35.49
C LYS A 591 -12.68 -11.33 -35.15
N ALA A 592 -13.43 -11.63 -36.20
CA ALA A 592 -14.69 -12.35 -36.08
C ALA A 592 -14.45 -13.80 -35.61
N SER A 593 -15.52 -14.50 -35.26
CA SER A 593 -15.45 -15.91 -34.90
C SER A 593 -14.96 -16.78 -36.07
N LYS A 594 -14.42 -17.95 -35.72
CA LYS A 594 -13.86 -18.95 -36.64
C LYS A 594 -12.63 -18.48 -37.43
N ILE A 595 -12.00 -17.39 -37.00
CA ILE A 595 -10.74 -16.90 -37.55
C ILE A 595 -9.60 -17.30 -36.61
N ALA A 596 -8.45 -17.63 -37.18
CA ALA A 596 -7.24 -17.94 -36.42
C ALA A 596 -6.81 -16.78 -35.52
N CYS A 597 -6.44 -17.08 -34.28
CA CYS A 597 -5.99 -16.13 -33.25
C CYS A 597 -4.76 -16.66 -32.52
N GLN A 598 -3.96 -15.76 -31.96
CA GLN A 598 -2.82 -16.10 -31.10
C GLN A 598 -3.14 -15.83 -29.63
N ASN A 599 -4.00 -14.84 -29.35
CA ASN A 599 -4.48 -14.53 -28.00
C ASN A 599 -5.98 -14.22 -27.97
N SER A 600 -6.55 -14.21 -26.77
CA SER A 600 -7.98 -13.98 -26.55
C SER A 600 -8.46 -12.57 -26.93
N PHE A 601 -7.61 -11.55 -26.82
CA PHE A 601 -7.96 -10.16 -27.12
C PHE A 601 -8.19 -9.91 -28.61
N GLU A 602 -7.57 -10.75 -29.47
CA GLU A 602 -7.82 -10.75 -30.91
C GLU A 602 -9.28 -11.08 -31.26
N CYS A 603 -10.01 -11.78 -30.41
CA CYS A 603 -11.35 -12.27 -30.71
C CYS A 603 -12.43 -11.32 -30.20
N ARG A 604 -13.46 -11.04 -31.01
CA ARG A 604 -14.63 -10.26 -30.58
C ARG A 604 -15.29 -10.83 -29.31
N THR A 605 -15.24 -12.13 -29.12
CA THR A 605 -15.79 -12.86 -27.96
C THR A 605 -14.83 -12.93 -26.77
N ASN A 606 -13.60 -12.45 -26.91
CA ASN A 606 -12.53 -12.59 -25.93
C ASN A 606 -12.07 -14.03 -25.67
N ILE A 607 -12.33 -14.95 -26.59
CA ILE A 607 -11.96 -16.36 -26.41
C ILE A 607 -11.27 -16.86 -27.66
N CYS A 608 -9.97 -17.11 -27.52
CA CYS A 608 -9.17 -17.85 -28.47
C CYS A 608 -8.92 -19.24 -27.89
N ALA A 609 -9.49 -20.28 -28.50
CA ALA A 609 -9.24 -21.66 -28.08
C ALA A 609 -8.72 -22.47 -29.27
N ALA A 610 -7.69 -23.28 -29.03
CA ALA A 610 -7.00 -24.04 -30.08
C ALA A 610 -6.60 -23.16 -31.28
N GLY A 611 -6.20 -21.91 -31.02
CA GLY A 611 -5.80 -20.95 -32.05
C GLY A 611 -6.95 -20.43 -32.92
N VAL A 612 -8.22 -20.56 -32.52
CA VAL A 612 -9.38 -20.07 -33.27
C VAL A 612 -10.33 -19.29 -32.37
N CYS A 613 -10.85 -18.16 -32.88
CA CYS A 613 -11.83 -17.34 -32.18
C CYS A 613 -13.17 -18.08 -32.07
N ILE A 614 -13.64 -18.33 -30.85
CA ILE A 614 -14.93 -19.01 -30.62
C ILE A 614 -16.08 -17.99 -30.70
N ASP A 615 -17.21 -18.31 -31.35
CA ASP A 615 -18.41 -17.47 -31.29
C ASP A 615 -19.19 -17.64 -29.97
N SER A 616 -19.96 -16.61 -29.60
CA SER A 616 -20.74 -16.60 -28.36
C SER A 616 -21.75 -17.74 -28.28
N THR A 617 -22.31 -18.18 -29.41
CA THR A 617 -23.27 -19.31 -29.44
C THR A 617 -22.58 -20.63 -29.10
N THR A 618 -21.42 -20.89 -29.70
CA THR A 618 -20.60 -22.08 -29.39
C THR A 618 -20.18 -22.09 -27.92
N LEU A 619 -19.77 -20.95 -27.37
CA LEU A 619 -19.44 -20.83 -25.94
C LEU A 619 -20.64 -21.13 -25.04
N ASN A 620 -21.79 -20.51 -25.32
CA ASN A 620 -23.00 -20.70 -24.53
C ASN A 620 -23.48 -22.16 -24.56
N ASN A 621 -23.36 -22.82 -25.72
CA ASN A 621 -23.67 -24.24 -25.86
C ASN A 621 -22.72 -25.13 -25.06
N ALA A 622 -21.43 -24.79 -24.98
CA ALA A 622 -20.46 -25.53 -24.16
C ALA A 622 -20.74 -25.35 -22.66
N LEU A 623 -21.00 -24.12 -22.21
CA LEU A 623 -21.35 -23.83 -20.81
C LEU A 623 -22.65 -24.54 -20.39
N ALA A 624 -23.65 -24.58 -21.27
CA ALA A 624 -24.91 -25.29 -21.00
C ALA A 624 -24.71 -26.82 -20.84
N ARG A 625 -23.68 -27.41 -21.45
CA ARG A 625 -23.35 -28.84 -21.28
C ARG A 625 -22.64 -29.13 -19.97
N ILE A 626 -21.84 -28.20 -19.43
CA ILE A 626 -21.15 -28.37 -18.14
C ILE A 626 -22.14 -28.28 -16.97
N GLN A 627 -23.26 -27.57 -17.17
CA GLN A 627 -24.31 -27.43 -16.16
C GLN A 627 -25.32 -28.58 -16.15
N GLN A 628 -25.20 -29.53 -17.08
CA GLN A 628 -25.97 -30.79 -17.13
C GLN A 628 -25.13 -31.90 -16.53
#